data_AF-A0A954DWB6-F1
#
_entry.id   AF-A0A954DWB6-F1
#
_cell.length_a   1.000
_cell.length_b   1.000
_cell.length_c   1.000
_cell.angle_alpha   90.00
_cell.angle_beta   90.00
_cell.angle_gamma   90.00
#
_symmetry.space_group_name_H-M   'P 1'
#
loop_
_entity.id
_entity.type
_entity.pdbx_description
1 polymer ?
#
loop_
_entity_poly.entity_id
_entity_poly.type
_entity_poly.pdbx_seq_one_letter_code
_entity_poly.pdbx_strand_id
1 'polypeptide(L)'
;MLGEHSADYAAMIAEHAYGRVLSRPGLDAATRELLASCALAALGQERQLASHARGALRCGARFDALEDCLDAVRDLMSSERHERALRIAERFRAGDRA
;
A
#
# COMPACT_ATOMS: atom_id res chain seq x y z
N MET A 1 -0.42 -1.84 22.10
CA MET A 1 0.48 -1.88 20.92
C MET A 1 1.04 -3.30 20.82
N LEU A 2 1.02 -3.98 19.65
CA LEU A 2 1.16 -5.45 19.43
C LEU A 2 1.90 -6.32 20.48
N GLY A 3 3.00 -5.85 21.07
CA GLY A 3 3.72 -6.54 22.15
C GLY A 3 2.93 -6.75 23.46
N GLU A 4 1.87 -5.98 23.70
CA GLU A 4 0.99 -6.15 24.88
C GLU A 4 0.08 -7.38 24.77
N HIS A 5 -0.11 -7.93 23.56
CA HIS A 5 -0.98 -9.09 23.32
C HIS A 5 -0.21 -10.36 23.00
N SER A 6 0.95 -10.26 22.32
CA SER A 6 1.84 -11.39 22.07
C SER A 6 3.24 -10.91 21.67
N ALA A 7 4.23 -11.18 22.53
CA ALA A 7 5.63 -10.84 22.27
C ALA A 7 6.18 -11.59 21.04
N ASP A 8 5.84 -12.86 20.89
CA ASP A 8 6.30 -13.69 19.76
C ASP A 8 5.77 -13.20 18.43
N TYR A 9 4.50 -12.76 18.39
CA TYR A 9 3.91 -12.19 17.18
C TYR A 9 4.56 -10.86 16.80
N ALA A 10 4.85 -10.00 17.79
CA ALA A 10 5.57 -8.76 17.56
C ALA A 10 6.99 -9.00 17.04
N ALA A 11 7.71 -9.98 17.61
CA ALA A 11 9.03 -10.39 17.16
C ALA A 11 9.00 -10.95 15.74
N MET A 12 8.03 -11.80 15.41
CA MET A 12 7.84 -12.34 14.07
C MET A 12 7.60 -11.24 13.03
N ILE A 13 6.75 -10.25 13.32
CA ILE A 13 6.52 -9.11 12.43
C ILE A 13 7.81 -8.30 12.23
N ALA A 14 8.54 -8.01 13.31
CA ALA A 14 9.79 -7.27 13.25
C ALA A 14 10.84 -7.99 12.40
N GLU A 15 11.07 -9.29 12.65
CA GLU A 15 12.09 -10.06 11.95
C GLU A 15 11.71 -10.37 10.50
N HIS A 16 10.46 -10.80 10.27
CA HIS A 16 10.07 -11.30 8.95
C HIS A 16 9.65 -10.18 8.00
N ALA A 17 8.71 -9.32 8.41
CA ALA A 17 8.21 -8.26 7.53
C ALA A 17 9.26 -7.18 7.31
N TYR A 18 9.80 -6.62 8.39
CA TYR A 18 10.79 -5.53 8.31
C TYR A 18 12.21 -6.04 8.03
N GLY A 19 12.64 -7.07 8.77
CA GLY A 19 14.02 -7.58 8.67
C GLY A 19 14.34 -8.33 7.38
N ARG A 20 13.34 -8.94 6.71
CA ARG A 20 13.58 -9.75 5.50
C ARG A 20 12.85 -9.26 4.25
N VAL A 21 11.59 -8.87 4.31
CA VAL A 21 10.82 -8.54 3.09
C VAL A 21 11.07 -7.10 2.66
N LEU A 22 10.94 -6.16 3.59
CA LEU A 22 11.08 -4.72 3.32
C LEU A 22 12.54 -4.28 3.15
N SER A 23 13.49 -4.99 3.77
CA SER A 23 14.93 -4.72 3.67
C SER A 23 15.58 -5.26 2.39
N ARG A 24 14.87 -6.04 1.56
CA ARG A 24 15.45 -6.65 0.36
C ARG A 24 16.00 -5.58 -0.60
N PRO A 25 17.20 -5.77 -1.17
CA PRO A 25 17.68 -4.89 -2.24
C PRO A 25 16.87 -5.11 -3.53
N GLY A 26 16.94 -4.14 -4.45
CA GLY A 26 16.41 -4.26 -5.82
C GLY A 26 15.08 -3.55 -6.09
N LEU A 27 14.33 -3.17 -5.05
CA LEU A 27 13.15 -2.29 -5.18
C LEU A 27 13.21 -1.19 -4.12
N ASP A 28 13.01 0.06 -4.55
CA ASP A 28 12.88 1.18 -3.64
C ASP A 28 11.55 1.16 -2.88
N ALA A 29 11.44 2.01 -1.84
CA ALA A 29 10.28 2.05 -0.97
C ALA A 29 9.00 2.48 -1.74
N ALA A 30 9.11 3.45 -2.64
CA ALA A 30 7.98 3.93 -3.44
C ALA A 30 7.38 2.80 -4.29
N THR A 31 8.22 2.04 -4.99
CA THR A 31 7.81 0.90 -5.81
C THR A 31 7.15 -0.19 -4.98
N ARG A 32 7.67 -0.46 -3.77
CA ARG A 32 7.07 -1.45 -2.86
C ARG A 32 5.66 -1.04 -2.41
N GLU A 33 5.47 0.23 -2.06
CA GLU A 33 4.17 0.77 -1.67
C GLU A 33 3.16 0.74 -2.82
N LEU A 34 3.60 1.04 -4.05
CA LEU A 34 2.78 0.91 -5.26
C LEU A 34 2.33 -0.54 -5.50
N LEU A 35 3.26 -1.49 -5.45
CA LEU A 35 2.93 -2.93 -5.59
C LEU A 35 2.01 -3.43 -4.48
N ALA A 36 2.22 -3.00 -3.24
CA ALA A 36 1.31 -3.29 -2.14
C ALA A 36 -0.10 -2.71 -2.41
N SER A 37 -0.17 -1.49 -2.94
CA SER A 37 -1.45 -0.85 -3.31
C SER A 37 -2.21 -1.65 -4.37
N CYS A 38 -1.52 -2.14 -5.42
CA CYS A 38 -2.11 -3.05 -6.41
C CYS A 38 -2.73 -4.29 -5.76
N ALA A 39 -1.95 -5.00 -4.92
CA ALA A 39 -2.40 -6.22 -4.27
C ALA A 39 -3.61 -5.96 -3.35
N LEU A 40 -3.57 -4.87 -2.58
CA LEU A 40 -4.63 -4.51 -1.64
C LEU A 40 -5.91 -4.05 -2.35
N ALA A 41 -5.79 -3.35 -3.48
CA ALA A 41 -6.91 -3.01 -4.34
C ALA A 41 -7.57 -4.29 -4.89
N ALA A 42 -6.79 -5.19 -5.48
CA ALA A 42 -7.27 -6.47 -6.00
C ALA A 42 -7.98 -7.31 -4.92
N LEU A 43 -7.43 -7.33 -3.69
CA LEU A 43 -7.99 -8.06 -2.54
C LEU A 43 -9.15 -7.33 -1.83
N GLY A 44 -9.51 -6.10 -2.22
CA GLY A 44 -10.57 -5.32 -1.58
C GLY A 44 -10.24 -4.85 -0.15
N GLN A 45 -8.95 -4.68 0.18
CA GLN A 45 -8.48 -4.28 1.50
C GLN A 45 -8.39 -2.76 1.63
N GLU A 46 -9.55 -2.08 1.66
CA GLU A 46 -9.65 -0.62 1.52
C GLU A 46 -8.86 0.19 2.57
N ARG A 47 -8.89 -0.25 3.84
CA ARG A 47 -8.21 0.47 4.93
C ARG A 47 -6.69 0.45 4.75
N GLN A 48 -6.15 -0.70 4.36
CA GLN A 48 -4.75 -0.90 4.09
C GLN A 48 -4.36 -0.19 2.81
N LEU A 49 -5.18 -0.27 1.75
CA LEU A 49 -4.99 0.48 0.52
C LEU A 49 -4.84 1.98 0.80
N ALA A 50 -5.68 2.56 1.67
CA ALA A 50 -5.54 3.97 2.04
C ALA A 50 -4.20 4.28 2.72
N SER A 51 -3.71 3.41 3.59
CA SER A 51 -2.41 3.57 4.25
C SER A 51 -1.25 3.47 3.25
N HIS A 52 -1.29 2.49 2.35
CA HIS A 52 -0.23 2.25 1.36
C HIS A 52 -0.25 3.27 0.22
N ALA A 53 -1.41 3.75 -0.22
CA ALA A 53 -1.53 4.88 -1.14
C ALA A 53 -0.86 6.14 -0.56
N ARG A 54 -1.13 6.45 0.72
CA ARG A 54 -0.45 7.55 1.41
C ARG A 54 1.06 7.30 1.57
N GLY A 55 1.45 6.06 1.88
CA GLY A 55 2.84 5.61 1.98
C GLY A 55 3.60 5.82 0.68
N ALA A 56 3.04 5.38 -0.45
CA ALA A 56 3.63 5.52 -1.78
C ALA A 56 3.99 6.97 -2.09
N LEU A 57 3.04 7.90 -1.89
CA LEU A 57 3.26 9.33 -2.14
C LEU A 57 4.32 9.92 -1.19
N ARG A 58 4.31 9.52 0.09
CA ARG A 58 5.32 9.94 1.07
C ARG A 58 6.72 9.40 0.74
N CYS A 59 6.79 8.23 0.12
CA CYS A 59 8.03 7.65 -0.39
C CYS A 59 8.48 8.25 -1.74
N GLY A 60 7.74 9.21 -2.30
CA GLY A 60 8.11 9.94 -3.51
C GLY A 60 7.47 9.43 -4.80
N ALA A 61 6.54 8.47 -4.72
CA ALA A 61 5.73 8.13 -5.90
C ALA A 61 4.91 9.34 -6.34
N ARG A 62 4.78 9.53 -7.65
CA ARG A 62 3.82 10.49 -8.20
C ARG A 62 2.40 9.91 -8.11
N PHE A 63 1.41 10.79 -8.06
CA PHE A 63 0.01 10.37 -8.01
C PHE A 63 -0.42 9.60 -9.26
N ASP A 64 0.03 10.02 -10.45
CA ASP A 64 -0.27 9.31 -11.70
C ASP A 64 0.29 7.89 -11.72
N ALA A 65 1.49 7.66 -11.18
CA ALA A 65 2.04 6.32 -11.03
C ALA A 65 1.17 5.43 -10.11
N LEU A 66 0.52 6.00 -9.10
CA LEU A 66 -0.45 5.27 -8.28
C LEU A 66 -1.73 4.95 -9.05
N GLU A 67 -2.26 5.90 -9.82
CA GLU A 67 -3.42 5.67 -10.71
C GLU A 67 -3.12 4.57 -11.73
N ASP A 68 -1.99 4.67 -12.44
CA ASP A 68 -1.53 3.69 -13.42
C ASP A 68 -1.39 2.29 -12.80
N CYS A 69 -0.86 2.20 -11.58
CA CYS A 69 -0.75 0.94 -10.85
C CYS A 69 -2.12 0.32 -10.53
N LEU A 70 -3.12 1.13 -10.17
CA LEU A 70 -4.47 0.63 -9.91
C LEU A 70 -5.17 0.18 -11.20
N ASP A 71 -4.99 0.93 -12.29
CA ASP A 71 -5.49 0.56 -13.61
C ASP A 71 -4.82 -0.70 -14.15
N ALA A 72 -3.52 -0.91 -13.90
CA ALA A 72 -2.79 -2.10 -14.35
C ALA A 72 -3.32 -3.43 -13.76
N VAL A 73 -4.08 -3.37 -12.66
CA VAL A 73 -4.71 -4.55 -12.04
C VAL A 73 -6.24 -4.52 -12.12
N ARG A 74 -6.82 -3.62 -12.93
CA ARG A 74 -8.27 -3.48 -13.12
C ARG A 74 -8.97 -4.80 -13.44
N ASP A 75 -8.37 -5.63 -14.29
CA ASP A 75 -8.97 -6.89 -14.76
C ASP A 75 -9.11 -7.94 -13.65
N LEU A 76 -8.47 -7.73 -12.49
CA LEU A 76 -8.61 -8.58 -11.30
C LEU A 76 -9.77 -8.15 -10.39
N MET A 77 -10.49 -7.09 -10.75
CA MET A 77 -11.50 -6.43 -9.91
C MET A 77 -12.81 -6.25 -10.66
N SER A 78 -13.91 -6.13 -9.91
CA SER A 78 -15.13 -5.55 -10.49
C SER A 78 -14.95 -4.05 -10.74
N SER A 79 -15.73 -3.49 -11.65
CA SER A 79 -15.70 -2.04 -11.94
C SER A 79 -15.91 -1.21 -10.68
N GLU A 80 -16.84 -1.60 -9.81
CA GLU A 80 -17.15 -0.89 -8.56
C GLU A 80 -15.96 -0.91 -7.60
N ARG A 81 -15.25 -2.05 -7.50
CA ARG A 81 -14.05 -2.17 -6.67
C ARG A 81 -12.92 -1.30 -7.22
N HIS A 82 -12.71 -1.32 -8.53
CA HIS A 82 -11.69 -0.49 -9.18
C HIS A 82 -11.96 1.00 -8.97
N GLU A 83 -13.19 1.48 -9.23
CA GLU A 83 -13.57 2.86 -8.95
C GLU A 83 -13.41 3.24 -7.48
N ARG A 84 -13.70 2.30 -6.57
CA ARG A 84 -13.53 2.55 -5.14
C ARG A 84 -12.06 2.66 -4.75
N ALA A 85 -11.17 1.88 -5.36
CA ALA A 85 -9.74 2.01 -5.18
C ALA A 85 -9.23 3.39 -5.63
N LEU A 86 -9.65 3.85 -6.82
CA LEU A 86 -9.33 5.21 -7.30
C LEU A 86 -9.84 6.30 -6.36
N ARG A 87 -11.09 6.20 -5.90
CA ARG A 87 -11.66 7.13 -4.90
C ARG A 87 -10.91 7.14 -3.56
N ILE A 88 -10.27 6.04 -3.18
CA ILE A 88 -9.41 5.98 -1.99
C ILE A 88 -8.09 6.70 -2.26
N ALA A 89 -7.45 6.45 -3.41
CA ALA A 89 -6.21 7.10 -3.80
C ALA A 89 -6.37 8.63 -3.86
N GLU A 90 -7.44 9.11 -4.50
CA GLU A 90 -7.77 10.53 -4.68
C GLU A 90 -7.77 11.35 -3.39
N ARG A 91 -8.06 10.72 -2.25
CA ARG A 91 -7.99 11.38 -0.93
C ARG A 91 -6.62 11.96 -0.61
N PHE A 92 -5.57 11.49 -1.29
CA PHE A 92 -4.18 11.89 -1.04
C PHE A 92 -3.56 12.70 -2.18
N ARG A 93 -4.31 12.99 -3.26
CA ARG A 93 -3.80 13.70 -4.44
C ARG A 93 -3.23 15.09 -4.12
N ALA A 94 -3.83 15.79 -3.16
CA ALA A 94 -3.40 17.13 -2.76
C ALA A 94 -2.23 17.14 -1.75
N GLY A 95 -1.72 15.98 -1.34
CA GLY A 95 -0.71 15.86 -0.30
C GLY A 95 -1.21 16.45 1.01
N ASP A 96 -1.98 15.67 1.78
CA ASP A 96 -2.47 16.08 3.09
C ASP A 96 -1.29 16.48 3.99
N ARG A 97 -1.04 17.80 4.04
CA ARG A 97 -0.23 18.50 5.02
C ARG A 97 -1.11 18.62 6.26
N ALA A 98 -1.15 17.56 7.05
CA ALA A 98 -1.58 17.57 8.44
C ALA A 98 -0.58 16.76 9.26
#